data_AF-A0A3N1H891-F1
#
_entry.id   AF-A0A3N1H891-F1
#
_cell.length_a   1.000
_cell.length_b   1.000
_cell.length_c   1.000
_cell.angle_alpha   90.00
_cell.angle_beta   90.00
_cell.angle_gamma   90.00
#
_symmetry.space_group_name_H-M   'P 1'
#
loop_
_entity.id
_entity.type
_entity.pdbx_description
1 polymer ?
#
loop_
_entity_poly.entity_id
_entity_poly.type
_entity_poly.pdbx_seq_one_letter_code
_entity_poly.pdbx_strand_id
1 'polypeptide(L)' 'MEPIIKVTSPKREWLLRCYSEQEDVLSLEVQDGGIDVFLPSGVDGVRLEADQIAAFREALDEAIAQAEADLRAAVRS' A
#
# COMPACT_ATOMS: atom_id res chain seq x y z
N MET A 1 28.89 32.12 7.86
CA MET A 1 27.57 32.00 8.49
C MET A 1 26.63 31.47 7.42
N GLU A 2 26.10 30.28 7.66
CA GLU A 2 25.56 29.32 6.68
C GLU A 2 24.18 29.71 6.11
N PRO A 3 23.75 29.11 4.99
CA PRO A 3 22.34 28.74 4.85
C PRO A 3 22.14 27.32 5.40
N ILE A 4 21.42 27.23 6.51
CA ILE A 4 20.88 25.97 7.03
C ILE A 4 19.85 25.47 6.01
N ILE A 5 20.15 24.41 5.24
CA ILE A 5 19.11 23.68 4.51
C ILE A 5 18.48 22.69 5.50
N LYS A 6 17.52 23.17 6.29
CA LYS A 6 16.59 22.33 7.06
C LYS A 6 15.25 22.32 6.34
N VAL A 7 15.08 21.45 5.35
CA VAL A 7 13.80 20.78 5.08
C VAL A 7 14.12 19.53 4.24
N THR A 8 14.28 18.37 4.87
CA THR A 8 13.98 17.12 4.16
C THR A 8 12.56 16.75 4.57
N SER A 9 11.58 17.37 3.91
CA SER A 9 10.23 16.81 3.89
C SER A 9 10.39 15.33 3.50
N PRO A 10 9.70 14.39 4.17
CA PRO A 10 9.76 12.98 3.77
C PRO A 10 9.44 12.88 2.27
N LYS A 11 10.15 11.98 1.56
CA LYS A 11 9.91 11.74 0.13
C LYS A 11 8.40 11.60 -0.08
N ARG A 12 7.82 12.53 -0.84
CA ARG A 12 6.39 12.57 -1.13
C ARG A 12 5.97 11.52 -2.15
N GLU A 13 6.97 10.95 -2.82
CA GLU A 13 6.80 9.93 -3.84
C GLU A 13 7.65 8.70 -3.52
N TRP A 14 7.02 7.53 -3.54
CA TRP A 14 7.68 6.24 -3.30
C TRP A 14 6.84 5.08 -3.82
N LEU A 15 7.51 3.95 -4.12
CA LEU A 15 6.92 2.74 -4.69
C LEU A 15 7.11 1.56 -3.73
N LEU A 16 6.02 0.87 -3.39
CA LEU A 16 6.03 -0.43 -2.71
C LEU A 16 5.78 -1.52 -3.75
N ARG A 17 6.60 -2.57 -3.73
CA ARG A 17 6.40 -3.77 -4.55
C ARG A 17 6.15 -4.96 -3.65
N CYS A 18 5.02 -5.61 -3.86
CA CYS A 18 4.68 -6.89 -3.24
C CYS A 18 4.96 -7.99 -4.26
N TYR A 19 5.90 -8.88 -3.95
CA TYR A 19 6.28 -10.00 -4.79
C TYR A 19 6.16 -11.30 -4.00
N SER A 20 5.84 -12.38 -4.71
CA SER A 20 6.05 -13.76 -4.24
C SER A 20 7.38 -14.27 -4.81
N GLU A 21 7.77 -15.51 -4.48
CA GLU A 21 8.95 -16.13 -5.10
C GLU A 21 8.81 -16.31 -6.62
N GLN A 22 7.60 -16.21 -7.17
CA GLN A 22 7.26 -16.61 -8.53
C GLN A 22 6.80 -15.43 -9.41
N GLU A 23 6.16 -14.42 -8.83
CA GLU A 23 5.60 -13.29 -9.59
C GLU A 23 5.39 -12.03 -8.74
N ASP A 24 5.30 -10.89 -9.43
CA ASP A 24 4.77 -9.64 -8.85
C ASP A 24 3.30 -9.85 -8.47
N VAL A 25 2.93 -9.50 -7.24
CA VAL A 25 1.58 -9.66 -6.70
C VAL A 25 0.80 -8.36 -6.80
N LEU A 26 1.43 -7.23 -6.50
CA LEU A 26 0.90 -5.88 -6.71
C LEU A 26 2.00 -4.83 -6.47
N SER A 27 1.78 -3.60 -6.92
CA SER A 27 2.60 -2.46 -6.51
C SER A 27 1.75 -1.24 -6.17
N LEU A 28 2.26 -0.41 -5.25
CA LEU A 28 1.61 0.84 -4.85
C LEU A 28 2.57 2.00 -5.05
N GLU A 29 2.16 3.00 -5.82
CA GLU A 29 2.89 4.25 -6.01
C GLU A 29 2.16 5.37 -5.26
N VAL A 30 2.85 6.04 -4.34
CA VAL A 30 2.33 7.23 -3.67
C VAL A 30 2.80 8.43 -4.46
N GLN A 31 1.86 9.28 -4.91
CA GLN A 31 2.19 10.53 -5.60
C GLN A 31 1.06 11.56 -5.46
N ASP A 32 1.42 12.82 -5.22
CA ASP A 32 0.50 13.96 -5.11
C ASP A 32 -0.69 13.73 -4.17
N GLY A 33 -0.45 13.05 -3.04
CA GLY A 33 -1.49 12.78 -2.03
C GLY A 33 -2.48 11.67 -2.40
N GLY A 34 -2.26 10.97 -3.51
CA GLY A 34 -2.98 9.76 -3.91
C GLY A 34 -2.10 8.52 -3.87
N ILE A 35 -2.74 7.37 -4.03
CA ILE A 35 -2.08 6.06 -4.12
C ILE A 35 -2.56 5.36 -5.38
N ASP A 36 -1.67 5.10 -6.32
CA ASP A 36 -1.93 4.27 -7.49
C ASP A 36 -1.60 2.81 -7.16
N VAL A 37 -2.58 1.94 -7.29
CA VAL A 37 -2.46 0.50 -7.04
C VAL A 37 -2.43 -0.23 -8.39
N PHE A 38 -1.31 -0.86 -8.70
CA PHE A 38 -1.12 -1.63 -9.91
C PHE A 38 -1.17 -3.12 -9.60
N LEU A 39 -2.00 -3.84 -10.34
CA LEU A 39 -2.08 -5.30 -10.29
C LEU A 39 -1.07 -5.93 -11.27
N PRO A 40 -0.79 -7.24 -11.13
CA PRO A 40 0.09 -7.96 -12.03
C PRO A 40 -0.41 -7.89 -13.48
N SER A 41 0.51 -8.12 -14.42
CA SER A 41 0.37 -7.80 -15.85
C SER A 41 -1.02 -8.05 -16.47
N GLY A 42 -1.53 -7.03 -17.17
CA GLY A 42 -2.77 -7.11 -17.96
C GLY A 42 -4.02 -6.54 -17.29
N VAL A 43 -3.90 -5.94 -16.11
CA VAL A 43 -5.01 -5.29 -15.41
C VAL A 43 -4.72 -3.80 -15.20
N ASP A 44 -5.72 -2.95 -15.46
CA ASP A 44 -5.62 -1.52 -15.21
C ASP A 44 -5.49 -1.25 -13.70
N GLY A 45 -4.58 -0.34 -13.34
CA GLY A 45 -4.43 0.12 -11.97
C GLY A 45 -5.58 1.02 -11.54
N VAL A 46 -5.77 1.19 -10.23
CA VAL A 46 -6.73 2.12 -9.65
C VAL A 46 -6.01 3.18 -8.84
N ARG A 47 -6.45 4.44 -8.98
CA ARG A 47 -5.99 5.53 -8.12
C ARG A 47 -6.96 5.73 -6.96
N LEU A 48 -6.42 5.76 -5.75
CA LEU A 48 -7.13 6.12 -4.52
C LEU A 48 -6.89 7.60 -4.20
N GLU A 49 -7.98 8.36 -4.10
CA GLU A 49 -8.02 9.74 -3.65
C GLU A 49 -8.21 9.84 -2.13
N ALA A 50 -8.09 11.04 -1.54
CA ALA A 50 -7.99 11.22 -0.09
C ALA A 50 -9.12 10.56 0.75
N ASP A 51 -10.37 10.66 0.32
CA ASP A 51 -11.52 10.03 0.98
C ASP A 51 -11.52 8.51 0.81
N GLN A 52 -11.13 8.03 -0.37
CA GLN A 52 -10.99 6.62 -0.70
C GLN A 52 -9.82 5.98 0.06
N ILE A 53 -8.72 6.69 0.32
CA ILE A 53 -7.59 6.19 1.11
C ILE A 53 -8.03 5.88 2.55
N ALA A 54 -8.82 6.77 3.16
CA ALA A 54 -9.32 6.55 4.52
C ALA A 54 -10.24 5.32 4.59
N ALA A 55 -11.19 5.23 3.66
CA ALA A 55 -12.10 4.09 3.58
C ALA A 55 -11.39 2.77 3.24
N PHE A 56 -10.42 2.80 2.31
CA PHE A 56 -9.63 1.65 1.92
C PHE A 56 -8.78 1.13 3.09
N ARG A 57 -8.21 2.03 3.88
CA ARG A 57 -7.45 1.66 5.08
C ARG A 57 -8.32 0.91 6.10
N GLU A 58 -9.50 1.44 6.43
CA GLU A 58 -10.41 0.81 7.39
C GLU A 58 -10.83 -0.58 6.91
N ALA A 59 -11.26 -0.69 5.65
CA ALA A 59 -11.65 -1.97 5.07
C ALA A 59 -10.50 -2.98 4.98
N LEU A 60 -9.28 -2.52 4.66
CA LEU A 60 -8.10 -3.39 4.59
C LEU A 60 -7.69 -3.89 5.97
N ASP A 61 -7.73 -3.03 7.00
CA ASP A 61 -7.44 -3.41 8.39
C ASP A 61 -8.43 -4.48 8.88
N GLU A 62 -9.73 -4.35 8.58
CA GLU A 62 -10.74 -5.37 8.88
C GLU A 62 -10.46 -6.70 8.15
N ALA A 63 -10.16 -6.63 6.85
CA ALA A 63 -9.85 -7.80 6.05
C ALA A 63 -8.61 -8.56 6.56
N ILE A 64 -7.56 -7.82 6.97
CA ILE A 64 -6.35 -8.40 7.57
C ILE A 64 -6.70 -9.08 8.89
N ALA A 65 -7.45 -8.42 9.77
CA ALA A 65 -7.82 -8.97 11.07
C ALA A 65 -8.59 -10.31 10.92
N GLN A 66 -9.50 -10.37 9.94
CA GLN A 66 -10.23 -11.60 9.62
C GLN A 66 -9.31 -12.69 9.06
N ALA A 67 -8.46 -12.36 8.07
CA ALA A 67 -7.54 -13.32 7.47
C ALA A 67 -6.59 -13.92 8.53
N GLU A 68 -6.08 -13.11 9.45
CA GLU A 68 -5.24 -13.59 10.55
C GLU A 68 -6.01 -14.52 11.51
N ALA A 69 -7.28 -14.23 11.79
CA ALA A 69 -8.11 -15.08 12.63
C ALA A 69 -8.32 -16.46 11.98
N ASP A 70 -8.58 -16.49 10.68
CA ASP A 70 -8.77 -17.71 9.91
C ASP A 70 -7.48 -18.54 9.84
N LEU A 71 -6.33 -17.91 9.61
CA LEU A 71 -5.02 -18.57 9.64
C LEU A 71 -4.72 -19.18 11.01
N ARG A 72 -5.02 -18.46 12.10
CA ARG A 72 -4.88 -18.98 13.47
C ARG A 72 -5.81 -20.17 13.74
N ALA A 73 -6.99 -20.21 13.14
CA ALA A 73 -7.92 -21.32 13.26
C ALA A 73 -7.42 -22.55 12.48
N ALA A 74 -6.94 -22.36 11.25
CA ALA A 74 -6.43 -23.42 10.39
C ALA A 74 -5.20 -24.14 10.95
N VAL A 75 -4.34 -23.44 11.70
CA VAL A 75 -3.17 -24.06 12.37
C VAL A 75 -3.57 -24.93 13.57
N ARG A 76 -4.77 -24.75 14.12
CA ARG A 76 -5.27 -25.47 15.31
C ARG A 76 -6.13 -26.69 14.99
N SER A 77 -6.50 -26.89 13.72
CA SER A 77 -7.26 -28.03 13.20
C SER A 77 -6.34 -29.11 12.63
#